data_AF-A0A377SW67-F1
#
_entry.id   AF-A0A377SW67-F1
#
_cell.length_a   1.000
_cell.length_b   1.000
_cell.length_c   1.000
_cell.angle_alpha   90.00
_cell.angle_beta   90.00
_cell.angle_gamma   90.00
#
_symmetry.space_group_name_H-M   'P 1'
#
loop_
_entity.id
_entity.type
_entity.pdbx_description
1 polymer ?
#
loop_
_entity_poly.entity_id
_entity_poly.type
_entity_poly.pdbx_seq_one_letter_code
_entity_poly.pdbx_strand_id
1 'polypeptide(L)'
;MKPLRTIIIGMILGLIGHTTLAADEFALLREEKIGNLRIDLPEKEVIKTISCKEKRGPDKLWDADGAYHQEWAYADCGITLDMVSEKKRGAKKIASITVFAPSTLSTRRGIRIGSSMQDVMKAYKPYWNKEESDANHFIAGSIYGGLIFSQEKKKVESIFLGAAAE
;
A
#
# COMPACT_ATOMS: atom_id res chain seq x y z
N MET A 1 -46.75 45.89 37.97
CA MET A 1 -45.51 45.45 37.27
C MET A 1 -45.16 44.03 37.69
N LYS A 2 -45.42 43.05 36.81
CA LYS A 2 -44.89 41.68 36.77
C LYS A 2 -45.33 41.12 35.40
N PRO A 3 -44.44 40.91 34.41
CA PRO A 3 -44.87 40.47 33.09
C PRO A 3 -45.08 38.96 33.03
N LEU A 4 -46.14 38.64 32.29
CA LEU A 4 -46.70 37.33 32.01
C LEU A 4 -45.76 36.52 31.10
N ARG A 5 -45.62 35.23 31.40
CA ARG A 5 -44.86 34.23 30.64
C ARG A 5 -45.42 34.08 29.22
N THR A 6 -44.54 34.11 28.22
CA THR A 6 -44.81 33.50 26.91
C THR A 6 -43.67 32.54 26.60
N ILE A 7 -44.04 31.26 26.53
CA ILE A 7 -43.18 30.12 26.17
C ILE A 7 -43.10 30.13 24.63
N ILE A 8 -41.90 30.32 24.08
CA ILE A 8 -41.62 30.05 22.67
C ILE A 8 -41.02 28.64 22.59
N ILE A 9 -41.80 27.73 22.01
CA ILE A 9 -41.45 26.35 21.69
C ILE A 9 -40.40 26.37 20.57
N GLY A 10 -39.27 25.71 20.83
CA GLY A 10 -38.21 25.53 19.86
C GLY A 10 -38.59 24.56 18.75
N MET A 11 -38.15 24.87 17.54
CA MET A 11 -38.13 23.93 16.42
C MET A 11 -36.79 24.10 15.70
N ILE A 12 -35.75 23.47 16.25
CA ILE A 12 -34.48 23.28 15.55
C ILE A 12 -34.67 22.09 14.64
N LEU A 13 -34.89 22.37 13.35
CA LEU A 13 -34.88 21.37 12.29
C LEU A 13 -33.42 20.95 12.08
N GLY A 14 -32.99 19.90 12.78
CA GLY A 14 -31.69 19.29 12.61
C GLY A 14 -31.61 18.57 11.27
N LEU A 15 -31.09 19.24 10.25
CA LEU A 15 -30.65 18.60 9.02
C LEU A 15 -29.37 17.82 9.34
N ILE A 16 -29.49 16.57 9.79
CA ILE A 16 -28.35 15.66 9.92
C ILE A 16 -27.96 15.27 8.49
N GLY A 17 -27.06 16.04 7.89
CA GLY A 17 -26.33 15.61 6.72
C GLY A 17 -25.48 14.40 7.11
N HIS A 18 -25.95 13.21 6.77
CA HIS A 18 -25.10 12.02 6.78
C HIS A 18 -24.04 12.22 5.69
N THR A 19 -22.92 12.83 6.07
CA THR A 19 -21.69 12.73 5.29
C THR A 19 -21.20 11.31 5.48
N THR A 20 -21.59 10.42 4.57
CA THR A 20 -20.87 9.17 4.37
C THR A 20 -19.44 9.58 4.00
N LEU A 21 -18.51 9.47 4.94
CA LEU A 21 -17.08 9.54 4.63
C LEU A 21 -16.84 8.47 3.56
N ALA A 22 -16.63 8.89 2.32
CA ALA A 22 -16.05 8.01 1.32
C ALA A 22 -14.73 7.50 1.92
N ALA A 23 -14.64 6.19 2.14
CA ALA A 23 -13.39 5.59 2.58
C ALA A 23 -12.33 5.95 1.54
N ASP A 24 -11.21 6.51 1.99
CA ASP A 24 -10.11 6.87 1.12
C ASP A 24 -9.53 5.59 0.50
N GLU A 25 -9.78 5.42 -0.79
CA GLU A 25 -9.47 4.22 -1.57
C GLU A 25 -7.98 3.84 -1.50
N PHE A 26 -7.11 4.84 -1.32
CA PHE A 26 -5.65 4.66 -1.27
C PHE A 26 -5.08 4.71 0.15
N ALA A 27 -5.93 4.75 1.19
CA ALA A 27 -5.45 4.77 2.58
C ALA A 27 -4.57 3.57 2.90
N LEU A 28 -4.94 2.37 2.43
CA LEU A 28 -4.12 1.17 2.65
C LEU A 28 -2.73 1.32 2.04
N LEU A 29 -2.62 1.76 0.79
CA LEU A 29 -1.34 1.96 0.11
C LEU A 29 -0.41 2.91 0.90
N ARG A 30 -0.96 4.02 1.41
CA ARG A 30 -0.16 5.04 2.11
C ARG A 30 0.22 4.66 3.55
N GLU A 31 -0.63 3.91 4.24
CA GLU A 31 -0.42 3.54 5.65
C GLU A 31 0.33 2.21 5.85
N GLU A 32 0.33 1.37 4.83
CA GLU A 32 0.96 0.06 4.85
C GLU A 32 2.48 0.16 4.69
N LYS A 33 3.17 -0.85 5.22
CA LYS A 33 4.61 -1.00 5.13
C LYS A 33 4.99 -2.47 5.12
N ILE A 34 6.10 -2.79 4.48
CA ILE A 34 6.73 -4.11 4.53
C ILE A 34 8.06 -3.95 5.28
N GLY A 35 8.08 -4.38 6.54
CA GLY A 35 9.13 -4.01 7.50
C GLY A 35 9.14 -2.51 7.76
N ASN A 36 10.23 -1.85 7.38
CA ASN A 36 10.39 -0.39 7.44
C ASN A 36 10.26 0.29 6.07
N LEU A 37 10.01 -0.49 5.02
CA LEU A 37 9.83 0.02 3.65
C LEU A 37 8.38 0.46 3.44
N ARG A 38 8.18 1.60 2.78
CA ARG A 38 6.87 2.15 2.43
C ARG A 38 6.97 2.96 1.15
N ILE A 39 5.83 3.19 0.51
CA ILE A 39 5.72 4.11 -0.62
C ILE A 39 6.25 5.49 -0.22
N ASP A 40 6.88 6.18 -1.18
CA ASP A 40 7.53 7.48 -1.02
C ASP A 40 8.76 7.50 -0.09
N LEU A 41 9.26 6.36 0.40
CA LEU A 41 10.49 6.33 1.19
C LEU A 41 11.68 6.82 0.31
N PRO A 42 12.40 7.88 0.71
CA PRO A 42 13.50 8.42 -0.10
C PRO A 42 14.69 7.46 -0.18
N GLU A 43 15.41 7.46 -1.30
CA GLU A 43 16.56 6.57 -1.54
C GLU A 43 17.61 6.58 -0.41
N LYS A 44 17.85 7.76 0.21
CA LYS A 44 18.80 7.90 1.31
C LYS A 44 18.41 7.09 2.54
N GLU A 45 17.12 6.92 2.78
CA GLU A 45 16.58 6.11 3.88
C GLU A 45 16.48 4.64 3.48
N VAL A 46 16.20 4.35 2.20
CA VAL A 46 16.22 2.97 1.66
C VAL A 46 17.60 2.32 1.89
N ILE A 47 18.67 3.01 1.51
CA ILE A 47 20.05 2.51 1.64
C ILE A 47 20.43 2.25 3.10
N LYS A 48 19.85 2.99 4.06
CA LYS A 48 20.06 2.76 5.50
C LYS A 48 19.22 1.61 6.03
N THR A 49 18.07 1.35 5.39
CA THR A 49 17.07 0.39 5.85
C THR A 49 17.42 -1.04 5.42
N ILE A 50 17.97 -1.21 4.22
CA ILE A 50 18.28 -2.52 3.66
C ILE A 50 19.78 -2.77 3.74
N SER A 51 20.20 -3.80 4.48
CA SER A 51 21.61 -4.15 4.66
C SER A 51 22.19 -4.96 3.50
N CYS A 52 21.35 -5.59 2.68
CA CYS A 52 21.78 -6.35 1.51
C CYS A 52 22.35 -5.44 0.42
N LYS A 53 23.21 -6.03 -0.42
CA LYS A 53 23.76 -5.33 -1.58
C LYS A 53 22.69 -5.16 -2.65
N GLU A 54 22.57 -3.94 -3.17
CA GLU A 54 21.69 -3.62 -4.29
C GLU A 54 22.35 -3.89 -5.65
N LYS A 55 21.51 -4.27 -6.62
CA LYS A 55 21.79 -4.22 -8.05
C LYS A 55 20.74 -3.31 -8.69
N ARG A 56 21.19 -2.21 -9.29
CA ARG A 56 20.30 -1.22 -9.92
C ARG A 56 20.20 -1.50 -11.42
N GLY A 57 18.98 -1.47 -11.94
CA GLY A 57 18.69 -1.50 -13.37
C GLY A 57 18.96 -0.17 -14.07
N PRO A 58 18.71 -0.07 -15.38
CA PRO A 58 18.75 1.20 -16.08
C PRO A 58 17.58 2.10 -15.66
N ASP A 59 17.80 3.41 -15.73
CA ASP A 59 16.78 4.43 -15.52
C ASP A 59 15.94 4.59 -16.81
N LYS A 60 14.64 4.36 -16.72
CA LYS A 60 13.71 4.32 -17.86
C LYS A 60 12.59 5.34 -17.66
N LEU A 61 12.32 6.15 -18.69
CA LEU A 61 11.10 6.95 -18.73
C LEU A 61 9.91 6.01 -18.95
N TRP A 62 8.92 6.07 -18.09
CA TRP A 62 7.65 5.36 -18.26
C TRP A 62 6.64 6.31 -18.89
N ASP A 63 5.94 5.86 -19.94
CA ASP A 63 4.99 6.71 -20.67
C ASP A 63 3.68 6.89 -19.90
N ALA A 64 3.35 5.97 -18.98
CA ALA A 64 2.10 5.99 -18.22
C ALA A 64 2.01 7.21 -17.28
N ASP A 65 3.10 7.54 -16.59
CA ASP A 65 3.16 8.63 -15.62
C ASP A 65 4.14 9.75 -16.01
N GLY A 66 4.96 9.55 -17.03
CA GLY A 66 5.96 10.51 -17.49
C GLY A 66 7.17 10.62 -16.56
N ALA A 67 7.37 9.69 -15.63
CA ALA A 67 8.46 9.69 -14.66
C ALA A 67 9.57 8.70 -15.01
N TYR A 68 10.72 8.85 -14.34
CA TYR A 68 11.87 7.97 -14.51
C TYR A 68 11.92 6.90 -13.43
N HIS A 69 11.70 5.66 -13.83
CA HIS A 69 11.69 4.46 -12.99
C HIS A 69 13.01 3.70 -13.09
N GLN A 70 13.40 3.09 -11.98
CA GLN A 70 14.58 2.26 -11.89
C GLN A 70 14.36 1.13 -10.89
N GLU A 71 14.49 -0.11 -11.37
CA GLU A 71 14.46 -1.27 -10.50
C GLU A 71 15.72 -1.36 -9.64
N TRP A 72 15.55 -1.56 -8.33
CA TRP A 72 16.61 -1.85 -7.38
C TRP A 72 16.37 -3.23 -6.78
N ALA A 73 17.22 -4.20 -7.13
CA ALA A 73 17.13 -5.58 -6.67
C ALA A 73 18.10 -5.84 -5.51
N TYR A 74 17.59 -6.40 -4.42
CA TYR A 74 18.33 -6.86 -3.25
C TYR A 74 18.14 -8.37 -3.11
N ALA A 75 18.73 -9.13 -4.04
CA ALA A 75 18.46 -10.56 -4.19
C ALA A 75 18.74 -11.38 -2.91
N ASP A 76 19.82 -11.08 -2.20
CA ASP A 76 20.20 -11.79 -0.95
C ASP A 76 19.16 -11.61 0.18
N CYS A 77 18.32 -10.57 0.09
CA CYS A 77 17.26 -10.27 1.04
C CYS A 77 15.86 -10.58 0.47
N GLY A 78 15.72 -11.00 -0.79
CA GLY A 78 14.43 -11.25 -1.43
C GLY A 78 13.55 -9.99 -1.57
N ILE A 79 14.15 -8.86 -1.93
CA ILE A 79 13.43 -7.58 -2.10
C ILE A 79 13.74 -7.02 -3.49
N THR A 80 12.70 -6.55 -4.18
CA THR A 80 12.81 -5.70 -5.37
C THR A 80 12.02 -4.42 -5.12
N LEU A 81 12.64 -3.28 -5.40
CA LEU A 81 11.99 -1.97 -5.33
C LEU A 81 11.91 -1.40 -6.74
N ASP A 82 10.80 -0.74 -7.03
CA ASP A 82 10.78 0.24 -8.10
C ASP A 82 10.96 1.64 -7.52
N MET A 83 11.88 2.40 -8.11
CA MET A 83 12.33 3.69 -7.62
C MET A 83 12.05 4.79 -8.66
N VAL A 84 11.22 5.76 -8.31
CA VAL A 84 10.71 6.79 -9.22
C VAL A 84 11.32 8.17 -8.96
N SER A 85 11.47 8.96 -10.02
CA SER A 85 11.87 10.37 -9.99
C SER A 85 11.37 11.15 -11.21
N GLU A 86 11.00 12.41 -11.05
CA GLU A 86 10.57 13.31 -12.14
C GLU A 86 11.65 13.61 -13.20
N LYS A 87 12.92 13.34 -12.89
CA LYS A 87 14.06 13.66 -13.76
C LYS A 87 14.95 12.44 -13.91
N LYS A 88 15.52 12.28 -15.11
CA LYS A 88 16.55 11.26 -15.37
C LYS A 88 17.69 11.41 -14.36
N ARG A 89 18.02 10.33 -13.65
CA ARG A 89 19.02 10.28 -12.56
C ARG A 89 18.75 11.28 -11.43
N GLY A 90 17.50 11.70 -11.24
CA GLY A 90 17.07 12.53 -10.12
C GLY A 90 17.08 11.75 -8.79
N ALA A 91 16.87 12.48 -7.69
CA ALA A 91 16.65 11.85 -6.38
C ALA A 91 15.38 11.00 -6.42
N LYS A 92 15.49 9.74 -6.00
CA LYS A 92 14.40 8.75 -6.10
C LYS A 92 13.70 8.49 -4.78
N LYS A 93 12.48 7.98 -4.90
CA LYS A 93 11.65 7.44 -3.81
C LYS A 93 10.99 6.14 -4.27
N ILE A 94 10.55 5.31 -3.32
CA ILE A 94 9.87 4.04 -3.62
C ILE A 94 8.52 4.31 -4.29
N ALA A 95 8.29 3.70 -5.46
CA ALA A 95 6.99 3.62 -6.13
C ALA A 95 6.29 2.28 -5.88
N SER A 96 7.05 1.18 -5.80
CA SER A 96 6.52 -0.11 -5.40
C SER A 96 7.56 -0.97 -4.68
N ILE A 97 7.06 -1.94 -3.91
CA ILE A 97 7.86 -2.88 -3.12
C ILE A 97 7.37 -4.28 -3.46
N THR A 98 8.27 -5.16 -3.88
CA THR A 98 8.02 -6.59 -3.98
C THR A 98 8.94 -7.33 -3.02
N VAL A 99 8.38 -8.25 -2.24
CA VAL A 99 9.17 -9.19 -1.43
C VAL A 99 8.82 -10.64 -1.77
N PHE A 100 9.82 -11.50 -1.72
CA PHE A 100 9.77 -12.93 -1.99
C PHE A 100 10.83 -13.64 -1.13
N ALA A 101 10.88 -14.97 -1.14
CA ALA A 101 11.93 -15.71 -0.40
C ALA A 101 13.33 -15.26 -0.90
N PRO A 102 14.32 -15.01 -0.01
CA PRO A 102 14.37 -15.37 1.41
C PRO A 102 13.93 -14.26 2.40
N SER A 103 13.18 -13.25 1.96
CA SER A 103 12.79 -12.12 2.82
C SER A 103 12.08 -12.55 4.11
N THR A 104 12.50 -11.96 5.22
CA THR A 104 11.86 -12.12 6.53
C THR A 104 10.96 -10.93 6.89
N LEU A 105 10.86 -9.94 6.00
CA LEU A 105 10.02 -8.76 6.23
C LEU A 105 8.55 -9.16 6.31
N SER A 106 7.82 -8.42 7.14
CA SER A 106 6.39 -8.62 7.35
C SER A 106 5.64 -7.34 7.06
N THR A 107 4.41 -7.46 6.58
CA THR A 107 3.47 -6.33 6.52
C THR A 107 3.18 -5.78 7.91
N ARG A 108 2.56 -4.60 8.02
CA ARG A 108 2.12 -4.04 9.31
C ARG A 108 1.19 -4.96 10.09
N ARG A 109 0.47 -5.84 9.39
CA ARG A 109 -0.47 -6.81 9.97
C ARG A 109 0.15 -8.20 10.15
N GLY A 110 1.47 -8.32 10.05
CA GLY A 110 2.22 -9.53 10.41
C GLY A 110 2.23 -10.62 9.33
N ILE A 111 1.82 -10.32 8.10
CA ILE A 111 1.90 -11.27 6.98
C ILE A 111 3.30 -11.22 6.37
N ARG A 112 3.88 -12.38 6.09
CA ARG A 112 5.21 -12.52 5.48
C ARG A 112 5.22 -13.69 4.52
N ILE A 113 6.34 -13.87 3.82
CA ILE A 113 6.55 -15.05 2.98
C ILE A 113 6.35 -16.33 3.80
N GLY A 114 5.57 -17.25 3.25
CA GLY A 114 5.17 -18.51 3.89
C GLY A 114 3.97 -18.43 4.85
N SER A 115 3.43 -17.25 5.14
CA SER A 115 2.16 -17.11 5.86
C SER A 115 1.03 -17.85 5.13
N SER A 116 0.04 -18.36 5.87
CA SER A 116 -1.11 -19.01 5.22
C SER A 116 -2.03 -17.99 4.59
N MET A 117 -2.71 -18.34 3.49
CA MET A 117 -3.72 -17.44 2.90
C MET A 117 -4.94 -17.24 3.79
N GLN A 118 -5.16 -18.14 4.77
CA GLN A 118 -6.16 -17.93 5.81
C GLN A 118 -5.79 -16.76 6.73
N ASP A 119 -4.51 -16.63 7.09
CA ASP A 119 -4.03 -15.49 7.88
C ASP A 119 -4.13 -14.19 7.09
N VAL A 120 -3.80 -14.22 5.78
CA VAL A 120 -3.96 -13.06 4.88
C VAL A 120 -5.41 -12.59 4.87
N MET A 121 -6.34 -13.52 4.60
CA MET A 121 -7.78 -13.24 4.60
C MET A 121 -8.22 -12.64 5.94
N LYS A 122 -7.78 -13.22 7.06
CA LYS A 122 -8.14 -12.72 8.40
C LYS A 122 -7.60 -11.30 8.65
N ALA A 123 -6.35 -11.03 8.28
CA ALA A 123 -5.68 -9.75 8.51
C ALA A 123 -6.23 -8.63 7.62
N TYR A 124 -6.57 -8.95 6.36
CA TYR A 124 -6.91 -7.96 5.34
C TYR A 124 -8.36 -7.99 4.86
N LYS A 125 -9.24 -8.79 5.49
CA LYS A 125 -10.67 -8.88 5.15
C LYS A 125 -11.36 -7.53 4.87
N PRO A 126 -11.13 -6.45 5.68
CA PRO A 126 -11.80 -5.18 5.45
C PRO A 126 -11.40 -4.48 4.14
N TYR A 127 -10.26 -4.86 3.55
CA TYR A 127 -9.71 -4.28 2.33
C TYR A 127 -9.83 -5.22 1.14
N TRP A 128 -10.41 -6.41 1.31
CA TRP A 128 -10.39 -7.44 0.28
C TRP A 128 -11.20 -7.01 -0.94
N ASN A 129 -10.53 -6.84 -2.07
CA ASN A 129 -11.17 -6.69 -3.36
C ASN A 129 -11.37 -8.07 -3.99
N LYS A 130 -12.58 -8.60 -3.83
CA LYS A 130 -12.95 -9.92 -4.33
C LYS A 130 -13.01 -9.98 -5.86
N GLU A 131 -13.33 -8.88 -6.52
CA GLU A 131 -13.52 -8.82 -7.98
C GLU A 131 -12.18 -8.88 -8.71
N GLU A 132 -11.15 -8.26 -8.14
CA GLU A 132 -9.79 -8.29 -8.67
C GLU A 132 -8.94 -9.46 -8.14
N SER A 133 -9.45 -10.20 -7.15
CA SER A 133 -8.80 -11.41 -6.64
C SER A 133 -9.10 -12.63 -7.52
N ASP A 134 -8.14 -13.54 -7.62
CA ASP A 134 -8.28 -14.78 -8.37
C ASP A 134 -7.76 -16.00 -7.58
N ALA A 135 -7.57 -17.13 -8.26
CA ALA A 135 -7.09 -18.37 -7.64
C ALA A 135 -5.67 -18.28 -7.07
N ASN A 136 -4.83 -17.39 -7.60
CA ASN A 136 -3.42 -17.24 -7.27
C ASN A 136 -3.10 -15.91 -6.56
N HIS A 137 -4.03 -14.96 -6.55
CA HIS A 137 -3.83 -13.62 -5.99
C HIS A 137 -4.95 -13.22 -5.02
N PHE A 138 -4.55 -12.68 -3.88
CA PHE A 138 -5.45 -11.95 -2.98
C PHE A 138 -5.12 -10.46 -3.04
N ILE A 139 -6.10 -9.64 -3.42
CA ILE A 139 -5.96 -8.19 -3.55
C ILE A 139 -6.56 -7.49 -2.32
N ALA A 140 -5.76 -6.71 -1.62
CA ALA A 140 -6.23 -5.79 -0.59
C ALA A 140 -6.03 -4.35 -1.05
N GLY A 141 -7.11 -3.58 -1.17
CA GLY A 141 -7.12 -2.30 -1.90
C GLY A 141 -7.54 -2.54 -3.35
N SER A 142 -6.77 -2.02 -4.31
CA SER A 142 -6.96 -2.30 -5.74
C SER A 142 -5.63 -2.61 -6.43
N ILE A 143 -5.70 -3.13 -7.66
CA ILE A 143 -4.52 -3.28 -8.52
C ILE A 143 -3.86 -1.94 -8.90
N TYR A 144 -4.59 -0.83 -8.78
CA TYR A 144 -4.07 0.54 -8.97
C TYR A 144 -3.44 1.11 -7.69
N GLY A 145 -3.59 0.44 -6.54
CA GLY A 145 -3.05 0.91 -5.28
C GLY A 145 -3.42 0.01 -4.12
N GLY A 146 -2.48 -0.84 -3.70
CA GLY A 146 -2.74 -1.73 -2.59
C GLY A 146 -1.68 -2.80 -2.39
N LEU A 147 -2.10 -3.88 -1.73
CA LEU A 147 -1.32 -5.08 -1.54
C LEU A 147 -1.82 -6.19 -2.45
N ILE A 148 -0.88 -6.87 -3.09
CA ILE A 148 -1.13 -8.10 -3.84
C ILE A 148 -0.34 -9.21 -3.17
N PHE A 149 -1.03 -10.23 -2.67
CA PHE A 149 -0.41 -11.44 -2.15
C PHE A 149 -0.54 -12.54 -3.20
N SER A 150 0.59 -12.96 -3.78
CA SER A 150 0.63 -14.13 -4.65
C SER A 150 0.82 -15.38 -3.80
N GLN A 151 0.18 -16.48 -4.18
CA GLN A 151 0.23 -17.73 -3.42
C GLN A 151 0.69 -18.93 -4.23
N GLU A 152 1.44 -19.79 -3.55
CA GLU A 152 1.72 -21.15 -3.97
C GLU A 152 1.31 -22.10 -2.84
N LYS A 153 0.58 -23.19 -3.16
CA LYS A 153 0.18 -24.22 -2.18
C LYS A 153 -0.49 -23.62 -0.92
N LYS A 154 -1.36 -22.61 -1.13
CA LYS A 154 -2.11 -21.88 -0.08
C LYS A 154 -1.24 -21.10 0.92
N LYS A 155 -0.01 -20.78 0.55
CA LYS A 155 0.91 -19.94 1.32
C LYS A 155 1.38 -18.75 0.48
N VAL A 156 1.67 -17.65 1.14
CA VAL A 156 2.22 -16.45 0.51
C VAL A 156 3.59 -16.76 -0.10
N GLU A 157 3.70 -16.60 -1.40
CA GLU A 157 4.93 -16.73 -2.18
C GLU A 157 5.60 -15.37 -2.39
N SER A 158 4.79 -14.34 -2.66
CA SER A 158 5.25 -12.96 -2.81
C SER A 158 4.24 -11.96 -2.27
N ILE A 159 4.73 -10.79 -1.90
CA ILE A 159 3.92 -9.65 -1.47
C ILE A 159 4.37 -8.44 -2.28
N PHE A 160 3.43 -7.81 -2.97
CA PHE A 160 3.62 -6.54 -3.66
C PHE A 160 2.83 -5.44 -2.96
N LEU A 161 3.44 -4.25 -2.80
CA LEU A 161 2.81 -3.02 -2.33
C LEU A 161 3.09 -1.92 -3.36
N GLY A 162 2.06 -1.36 -3.99
CA GLY A 162 2.21 -0.36 -5.07
C GLY A 162 0.98 -0.26 -5.97
N ALA A 163 1.16 0.38 -7.12
CA ALA A 163 0.26 0.29 -8.28
C ALA A 163 0.81 -0.76 -9.26
N ALA A 164 0.08 -1.86 -9.47
CA ALA A 164 0.50 -2.94 -10.37
C ALA A 164 0.00 -2.75 -11.80
N ALA A 165 -1.06 -1.95 -11.97
CA ALA A 165 -1.57 -1.50 -13.25
C ALA A 165 -1.50 0.03 -13.30
N GLU A 166 -0.87 0.56 -14.36
CA GLU A 166 -0.77 1.98 -14.70
C GLU A 166 -1.04 2.18 -16.20
#